data_AF-A0A5Q0ULB1-F1
#
_entry.id   AF-A0A5Q0ULB1-F1
#
_cell.length_a   1.000
_cell.length_b   1.000
_cell.length_c   1.000
_cell.angle_alpha   90.00
_cell.angle_beta   90.00
_cell.angle_gamma   90.00
#
_symmetry.space_group_name_H-M   'P 1'
#
loop_
_entity.id
_entity.type
_entity.pdbx_description
1 polymer ?
#
loop_
_entity_poly.entity_id
_entity_poly.type
_entity_poly.pdbx_seq_one_letter_code
_entity_poly.pdbx_strand_id
1 'polypeptide(L)'
;MQVLDDEGNLFGFVNVIDALVVLLVLAVVVAGGALVFGGGDQSEPEPSLGTTNVTLDLGTQPDYIAAEMNEGDTYSPGGDSELTITDIHLSPQDGKTHVTARAELQGQPNDNDDSVSYADAPLRFGRTLDIATSRYKISGEIRAIGDGNSLDRETTTVVLQDTVPTADARQMTAGDEVQLAGRTIATVTDVAAYPKNNSTQRTVYVEAELETYAQRGERRFGTTQLRRGQTVTLPASEYTIDGRLERIGDGLDRKETDVLVESTVDVETAARIADGDLATIAGHETAEVQTVTTYATGDPDRKRVFVGLSLQTLSYGQRQQFGDMHVQRGNSVEISTESYELSGPIRRIGTLEERGTLANRTVTLRMTDVREDMADAIDAGMTERSGETTVARVTRVNTEPAVIIATGDNGSVNVVDHPFLRDITLTTELQVRETTSGVRFKGDTIRQGSTVVLDLGTITVRAELVSIGG
;
A
#
# COMPACT_ATOMS: atom_id res chain seq x y z
N MET A 1 -73.57 -6.60 -89.72
CA MET A 1 -74.07 -7.98 -89.94
C MET A 1 -72.91 -8.92 -89.68
N GLN A 2 -72.97 -9.90 -88.79
CA GLN A 2 -73.77 -10.14 -87.59
C GLN A 2 -72.78 -10.99 -86.78
N VAL A 3 -72.34 -10.50 -85.61
CA VAL A 3 -71.15 -11.10 -84.92
C VAL A 3 -71.48 -12.51 -84.39
N LEU A 4 -72.77 -12.85 -84.32
CA LEU A 4 -73.33 -14.16 -83.98
C LEU A 4 -74.28 -14.63 -85.09
N ASP A 5 -74.24 -15.92 -85.41
CA ASP A 5 -75.23 -16.64 -86.24
C ASP A 5 -76.36 -17.26 -85.39
N ASP A 6 -77.41 -17.76 -86.06
CA ASP A 6 -78.61 -18.35 -85.42
C ASP A 6 -78.34 -19.69 -84.70
N GLU A 7 -77.12 -20.23 -84.81
CA GLU A 7 -76.62 -21.40 -84.08
C GLU A 7 -75.70 -21.04 -82.87
N GLY A 8 -75.43 -19.74 -82.63
CA GLY A 8 -74.64 -19.29 -81.48
C GLY A 8 -73.12 -19.41 -81.66
N ASN A 9 -72.58 -19.27 -82.87
CA ASN A 9 -71.13 -19.23 -83.10
C ASN A 9 -70.62 -17.80 -83.32
N LEU A 10 -69.43 -17.49 -82.81
CA LEU A 10 -68.74 -16.20 -82.99
C LEU A 10 -67.77 -16.32 -84.18
N PHE A 11 -67.94 -15.51 -85.22
CA PHE A 11 -67.09 -15.51 -86.43
C PHE A 11 -66.98 -16.86 -87.18
N GLY A 12 -67.98 -17.74 -87.10
CA GLY A 12 -68.08 -18.95 -87.93
C GLY A 12 -67.05 -20.06 -87.69
N PHE A 13 -66.20 -19.95 -86.66
CA PHE A 13 -65.18 -20.97 -86.34
C PHE A 13 -65.19 -21.45 -84.89
N VAL A 14 -65.86 -20.74 -83.96
CA VAL A 14 -65.84 -21.09 -82.52
C VAL A 14 -67.23 -20.88 -81.91
N ASN A 15 -67.69 -21.87 -81.12
CA ASN A 15 -68.95 -21.83 -80.40
C ASN A 15 -68.92 -20.76 -79.30
N VAL A 16 -69.95 -19.88 -79.20
CA VAL A 16 -69.99 -18.76 -78.24
C VAL A 16 -69.84 -19.23 -76.81
N ILE A 17 -70.38 -20.40 -76.49
CA ILE A 17 -70.27 -20.98 -75.16
C ILE A 17 -68.81 -21.31 -74.85
N ASP A 18 -68.06 -21.85 -75.82
CA ASP A 18 -66.66 -22.21 -75.65
C ASP A 18 -65.76 -20.96 -75.59
N ALA A 19 -66.09 -19.92 -76.37
CA ALA A 19 -65.43 -18.61 -76.27
C ALA A 19 -65.62 -17.95 -74.90
N LEU A 20 -66.82 -18.05 -74.31
CA LEU A 20 -67.10 -17.58 -72.95
C LEU A 20 -66.39 -18.42 -71.88
N VAL A 21 -66.30 -19.74 -72.06
CA VAL A 21 -65.55 -20.63 -71.15
C VAL A 21 -64.06 -20.32 -71.21
N VAL A 22 -63.48 -20.08 -72.39
CA VAL A 22 -62.09 -19.65 -72.53
C VAL A 22 -61.88 -18.29 -71.89
N LEU A 23 -62.78 -17.32 -72.06
CA LEU A 23 -62.69 -16.01 -71.40
C LEU A 23 -62.81 -16.12 -69.88
N LEU A 24 -63.67 -17.01 -69.37
CA LEU A 24 -63.81 -17.29 -67.95
C LEU A 24 -62.55 -17.97 -67.39
N VAL A 25 -61.99 -18.95 -68.09
CA VAL A 25 -60.74 -19.61 -67.70
C VAL A 25 -59.58 -18.61 -67.75
N LEU A 26 -59.52 -17.73 -68.75
CA LEU A 26 -58.49 -16.71 -68.87
C LEU A 26 -58.66 -15.63 -67.79
N ALA A 27 -59.89 -15.26 -67.43
CA ALA A 27 -60.18 -14.38 -66.30
C ALA A 27 -59.83 -15.03 -64.95
N VAL A 28 -60.08 -16.33 -64.78
CA VAL A 28 -59.72 -17.09 -63.57
C VAL A 28 -58.20 -17.33 -63.50
N VAL A 29 -57.51 -17.48 -64.63
CA VAL A 29 -56.05 -17.59 -64.70
C VAL A 29 -55.37 -16.23 -64.47
N VAL A 30 -55.94 -15.13 -64.98
CA VAL A 30 -55.44 -13.77 -64.71
C VAL A 30 -55.74 -13.35 -63.27
N ALA A 31 -56.93 -13.66 -62.75
CA ALA A 31 -57.28 -13.41 -61.34
C ALA A 31 -56.50 -14.34 -60.39
N GLY A 32 -56.29 -15.61 -60.75
CA GLY A 32 -55.48 -16.57 -60.00
C GLY A 32 -53.99 -16.22 -60.05
N GLY A 33 -53.48 -15.72 -61.17
CA GLY A 33 -52.14 -15.17 -61.29
C GLY A 33 -51.96 -13.90 -60.45
N ALA A 34 -52.93 -12.98 -60.48
CA ALA A 34 -52.89 -11.77 -59.65
C ALA A 34 -53.03 -12.07 -58.14
N LEU A 35 -53.68 -13.17 -57.74
CA LEU A 35 -53.81 -13.55 -56.33
C LEU A 35 -52.58 -14.33 -55.81
N VAL A 36 -51.90 -15.09 -56.69
CA VAL A 36 -50.64 -15.78 -56.37
C VAL A 36 -49.43 -14.86 -56.47
N PHE A 37 -49.45 -13.81 -57.31
CA PHE A 37 -48.36 -12.85 -57.47
C PHE A 37 -48.64 -11.45 -56.89
N GLY A 38 -49.88 -11.13 -56.50
CA GLY A 38 -50.29 -9.81 -56.01
C GLY A 38 -50.73 -9.77 -54.55
N GLY A 39 -50.44 -10.83 -53.78
CA GLY A 39 -50.60 -10.88 -52.33
C GLY A 39 -49.33 -10.50 -51.56
N GLY A 40 -48.40 -9.77 -52.18
CA GLY A 40 -47.35 -9.09 -51.45
C GLY A 40 -47.87 -7.72 -51.08
N ASP A 41 -48.23 -7.52 -49.81
CA ASP A 41 -48.11 -6.19 -49.23
C ASP A 41 -46.75 -5.65 -49.69
N GLN A 42 -46.76 -4.53 -50.41
CA GLN A 42 -45.55 -3.74 -50.55
C GLN A 42 -45.27 -3.16 -49.17
N SER A 43 -44.77 -3.99 -48.26
CA SER A 43 -43.94 -3.52 -47.17
C SER A 43 -42.85 -2.72 -47.86
N GLU A 44 -42.81 -1.41 -47.64
CA GLU A 44 -41.61 -0.62 -47.93
C GLU A 44 -40.43 -1.43 -47.38
N PRO A 45 -39.34 -1.64 -48.17
CA PRO A 45 -38.20 -2.36 -47.65
C PRO A 45 -37.78 -1.68 -46.35
N GLU A 46 -37.76 -2.45 -45.25
CA GLU A 46 -37.28 -1.97 -43.96
C GLU A 46 -35.97 -1.21 -44.21
N PRO A 47 -35.84 0.04 -43.72
CA PRO A 47 -34.64 0.81 -43.96
C PRO A 47 -33.44 -0.03 -43.54
N SER A 48 -32.42 -0.13 -44.40
CA SER A 48 -31.20 -0.85 -44.05
C SER A 48 -30.48 -0.03 -42.99
N LEU A 49 -30.63 -0.41 -41.72
CA LEU A 49 -30.01 0.28 -40.61
C LEU A 49 -28.56 -0.20 -40.43
N GLY A 50 -27.66 0.75 -40.21
CA GLY A 50 -26.29 0.47 -39.82
C GLY A 50 -26.15 0.50 -38.30
N THR A 51 -25.19 -0.26 -37.78
CA THR A 51 -24.80 -0.20 -36.37
C THR A 51 -23.35 0.23 -36.21
N THR A 52 -23.04 0.95 -35.14
CA THR A 52 -21.67 1.31 -34.75
C THR A 52 -21.58 1.45 -33.25
N ASN A 53 -20.42 1.14 -32.68
CA ASN A 53 -20.19 1.34 -31.26
C ASN A 53 -19.55 2.71 -30.97
N VAL A 54 -19.90 3.28 -29.83
CA VAL A 54 -19.32 4.52 -29.30
C VAL A 54 -18.95 4.35 -27.83
N THR A 55 -17.92 5.07 -27.40
CA THR A 55 -17.65 5.27 -25.96
C THR A 55 -18.16 6.65 -25.56
N LEU A 56 -19.03 6.68 -24.56
CA LEU A 56 -19.65 7.86 -24.01
C LEU A 56 -19.07 8.16 -22.62
N ASP A 57 -18.63 9.40 -22.45
CA ASP A 57 -18.32 9.98 -21.15
C ASP A 57 -19.58 10.65 -20.62
N LEU A 58 -20.19 10.03 -19.61
CA LEU A 58 -21.45 10.48 -19.02
C LEU A 58 -21.22 11.41 -17.81
N GLY A 59 -19.95 11.73 -17.52
CA GLY A 59 -19.54 12.57 -16.41
C GLY A 59 -19.88 11.99 -15.04
N THR A 60 -19.88 12.87 -14.02
CA THR A 60 -20.22 12.51 -12.64
C THR A 60 -21.73 12.45 -12.45
N GLN A 61 -22.21 11.33 -11.93
CA GLN A 61 -23.60 11.07 -11.59
C GLN A 61 -23.76 10.87 -10.08
N PRO A 62 -24.93 11.22 -9.50
CA PRO A 62 -25.30 10.75 -8.16
C PRO A 62 -25.35 9.22 -8.12
N ASP A 63 -24.98 8.61 -6.99
CA ASP A 63 -24.89 7.15 -6.87
C ASP A 63 -26.21 6.44 -7.16
N TYR A 64 -27.35 7.04 -6.77
CA TYR A 64 -28.67 6.48 -7.06
C TYR A 64 -29.02 6.50 -8.55
N ILE A 65 -28.41 7.38 -9.36
CA ILE A 65 -28.56 7.34 -10.83
C ILE A 65 -27.65 6.26 -11.40
N ALA A 66 -26.38 6.25 -11.00
CA ALA A 66 -25.42 5.26 -11.50
C ALA A 66 -25.86 3.81 -11.20
N ALA A 67 -26.51 3.56 -10.07
CA ALA A 67 -27.05 2.26 -9.68
C ALA A 67 -28.25 1.81 -10.54
N GLU A 68 -28.99 2.74 -11.14
CA GLU A 68 -30.11 2.42 -12.02
C GLU A 68 -29.67 2.15 -13.47
N MET A 69 -28.42 2.46 -13.82
CA MET A 69 -27.89 2.25 -15.17
C MET A 69 -27.46 0.81 -15.38
N ASN A 70 -27.97 0.16 -16.42
CA ASN A 70 -27.68 -1.24 -16.71
C ASN A 70 -27.25 -1.45 -18.15
N GLU A 71 -26.45 -2.49 -18.36
CA GLU A 71 -26.23 -3.03 -19.70
C GLU A 71 -27.57 -3.54 -20.26
N GLY A 72 -27.83 -3.23 -21.53
CA GLY A 72 -29.11 -3.46 -22.20
C GLY A 72 -30.11 -2.30 -22.06
N ASP A 73 -29.81 -1.24 -21.31
CA ASP A 73 -30.66 -0.04 -21.29
C ASP A 73 -30.70 0.59 -22.70
N THR A 74 -31.92 0.86 -23.19
CA THR A 74 -32.13 1.43 -24.52
C THR A 74 -32.74 2.84 -24.50
N TYR A 75 -32.44 3.63 -25.52
CA TYR A 75 -33.06 4.93 -25.77
C TYR A 75 -33.26 5.17 -27.26
N SER A 76 -34.49 5.57 -27.63
CA SER A 76 -34.86 5.93 -29.00
C SER A 76 -35.34 7.39 -29.03
N PRO A 77 -34.53 8.35 -29.53
CA PRO A 77 -34.91 9.76 -29.62
C PRO A 77 -35.97 10.04 -30.70
N GLY A 78 -36.27 9.06 -31.56
CA GLY A 78 -37.20 9.14 -32.69
C GLY A 78 -36.55 8.68 -34.00
N GLY A 79 -37.38 8.45 -35.02
CA GLY A 79 -36.94 7.88 -36.30
C GLY A 79 -36.44 6.45 -36.13
N ASP A 80 -35.46 6.06 -36.96
CA ASP A 80 -34.84 4.72 -36.93
C ASP A 80 -33.59 4.66 -36.03
N SER A 81 -33.46 5.62 -35.09
CA SER A 81 -32.31 5.71 -34.19
C SER A 81 -32.56 5.01 -32.86
N GLU A 82 -31.68 4.10 -32.49
CA GLU A 82 -31.69 3.43 -31.18
C GLU A 82 -30.27 3.41 -30.60
N LEU A 83 -30.17 3.67 -29.30
CA LEU A 83 -28.95 3.54 -28.51
C LEU A 83 -29.18 2.41 -27.51
N THR A 84 -28.25 1.46 -27.44
CA THR A 84 -28.23 0.42 -26.41
C THR A 84 -26.93 0.50 -25.63
N ILE A 85 -26.99 0.61 -24.31
CA ILE A 85 -25.80 0.55 -23.46
C ILE A 85 -25.29 -0.89 -23.43
N THR A 86 -24.05 -1.12 -23.84
CA THR A 86 -23.47 -2.47 -23.94
C THR A 86 -22.43 -2.75 -22.86
N ASP A 87 -21.88 -1.71 -22.23
CA ASP A 87 -20.91 -1.86 -21.15
C ASP A 87 -20.87 -0.58 -20.29
N ILE A 88 -20.61 -0.70 -18.99
CA ILE A 88 -20.57 0.44 -18.05
C ILE A 88 -19.42 0.31 -17.06
N HIS A 89 -18.48 1.24 -17.11
CA HIS A 89 -17.37 1.35 -16.17
C HIS A 89 -17.58 2.52 -15.20
N LEU A 90 -17.38 2.24 -13.91
CA LEU A 90 -17.57 3.19 -12.82
C LEU A 90 -16.23 3.55 -12.20
N SER A 91 -16.11 4.80 -11.77
CA SER A 91 -14.90 5.29 -11.10
C SER A 91 -15.24 6.44 -10.15
N PRO A 92 -14.49 6.62 -9.06
CA PRO A 92 -14.74 7.72 -8.14
C PRO A 92 -14.16 9.03 -8.70
N GLN A 93 -14.92 10.11 -8.62
CA GLN A 93 -14.45 11.46 -8.99
C GLN A 93 -15.19 12.52 -8.16
N ASP A 94 -14.43 13.37 -7.46
CA ASP A 94 -14.96 14.49 -6.66
C ASP A 94 -16.09 14.09 -5.68
N GLY A 95 -15.95 12.91 -5.07
CA GLY A 95 -16.96 12.35 -4.14
C GLY A 95 -18.25 11.87 -4.80
N LYS A 96 -18.25 11.68 -6.12
CA LYS A 96 -19.36 11.16 -6.93
C LYS A 96 -18.91 9.99 -7.79
N THR A 97 -19.87 9.30 -8.40
CA THR A 97 -19.60 8.23 -9.36
C THR A 97 -19.47 8.80 -10.77
N HIS A 98 -18.28 8.74 -11.36
CA HIS A 98 -18.05 9.02 -12.77
C HIS A 98 -18.35 7.79 -13.62
N VAL A 99 -19.16 7.96 -14.68
CA VAL A 99 -19.64 6.86 -15.51
C VAL A 99 -19.09 6.98 -16.93
N THR A 100 -18.42 5.92 -17.39
CA THR A 100 -18.03 5.74 -18.79
C THR A 100 -18.80 4.56 -19.35
N ALA A 101 -19.53 4.77 -20.45
CA ALA A 101 -20.34 3.72 -21.06
C ALA A 101 -19.86 3.38 -22.47
N ARG A 102 -19.96 2.11 -22.84
CA ARG A 102 -19.99 1.68 -24.23
C ARG A 102 -21.45 1.59 -24.66
N ALA A 103 -21.75 2.06 -25.86
CA ALA A 103 -23.08 1.94 -26.42
C ALA A 103 -23.01 1.56 -27.90
N GLU A 104 -23.93 0.71 -28.32
CA GLU A 104 -24.23 0.45 -29.72
C GLU A 104 -25.27 1.48 -30.19
N LEU A 105 -24.99 2.13 -31.30
CA LEU A 105 -25.89 3.05 -31.98
C LEU A 105 -26.36 2.40 -33.27
N GLN A 106 -27.68 2.31 -33.42
CA GLN A 106 -28.35 1.96 -34.64
C GLN A 106 -28.93 3.23 -35.28
N GLY A 107 -28.84 3.33 -36.60
CA GLY A 107 -29.41 4.44 -37.34
C GLY A 107 -29.21 4.34 -38.84
N GLN A 108 -29.51 5.43 -39.55
CA GLN A 108 -29.41 5.45 -41.01
C GLN A 108 -27.93 5.48 -41.44
N PRO A 109 -27.48 4.53 -42.28
CA PRO A 109 -26.15 4.54 -42.84
C PRO A 109 -26.00 5.74 -43.78
N ASN A 110 -24.81 6.32 -43.82
CA ASN A 110 -24.51 7.35 -44.80
C ASN A 110 -24.18 6.70 -46.15
N ASP A 111 -24.82 7.13 -47.23
CA ASP A 111 -24.59 6.55 -48.58
C ASP A 111 -23.14 6.70 -49.09
N ASN A 112 -22.32 7.55 -48.45
CA ASN A 112 -20.99 7.94 -48.91
C ASN A 112 -19.84 7.29 -48.11
N ASP A 113 -20.13 6.70 -46.95
CA ASP A 113 -19.15 6.13 -46.01
C ASP A 113 -19.88 5.15 -45.09
N ASP A 114 -19.25 4.09 -44.61
CA ASP A 114 -19.84 3.08 -43.71
C ASP A 114 -20.19 3.64 -42.30
N SER A 115 -20.27 4.97 -42.17
CA SER A 115 -20.65 5.69 -40.96
C SER A 115 -22.16 5.74 -40.78
N VAL A 116 -22.59 5.65 -39.53
CA VAL A 116 -24.00 5.73 -39.13
C VAL A 116 -24.33 7.12 -38.62
N SER A 117 -25.52 7.63 -38.94
CA SER A 117 -26.09 8.83 -38.30
C SER A 117 -27.01 8.42 -37.15
N TYR A 118 -27.02 9.21 -36.07
CA TYR A 118 -27.87 8.99 -34.89
C TYR A 118 -28.62 10.28 -34.56
N ALA A 119 -29.93 10.19 -34.39
CA ALA A 119 -30.83 11.33 -34.19
C ALA A 119 -30.60 12.43 -35.24
N ASP A 120 -30.69 12.05 -36.52
CA ASP A 120 -30.56 12.92 -37.72
C ASP A 120 -29.24 13.71 -37.83
N ALA A 121 -28.18 13.27 -37.13
CA ALA A 121 -26.89 13.93 -37.18
C ALA A 121 -25.72 12.93 -37.16
N PRO A 122 -24.57 13.28 -37.78
CA PRO A 122 -23.40 12.42 -37.80
C PRO A 122 -22.75 12.27 -36.43
N LEU A 123 -22.06 11.16 -36.21
CA LEU A 123 -21.25 10.92 -35.03
C LEU A 123 -19.95 11.73 -35.12
N ARG A 124 -19.67 12.55 -34.11
CA ARG A 124 -18.44 13.35 -34.02
C ARG A 124 -17.92 13.30 -32.59
N PHE A 125 -16.60 13.24 -32.44
CA PHE A 125 -15.97 13.42 -31.14
C PHE A 125 -16.43 14.73 -30.50
N GLY A 126 -16.76 14.69 -29.21
CA GLY A 126 -17.27 15.86 -28.49
C GLY A 126 -18.75 16.14 -28.65
N ARG A 127 -19.47 15.41 -29.52
CA ARG A 127 -20.93 15.50 -29.60
C ARG A 127 -21.54 14.91 -28.34
N THR A 128 -22.51 15.60 -27.76
CA THR A 128 -23.32 15.09 -26.65
C THR A 128 -24.55 14.35 -27.17
N LEU A 129 -24.83 13.18 -26.62
CA LEU A 129 -26.04 12.39 -26.85
C LEU A 129 -26.86 12.33 -25.56
N ASP A 130 -28.16 12.54 -25.65
CA ASP A 130 -29.08 12.30 -24.53
C ASP A 130 -29.41 10.80 -24.43
N ILE A 131 -29.63 10.33 -23.21
CA ILE A 131 -30.13 9.00 -22.89
C ILE A 131 -31.27 9.20 -21.90
N ALA A 132 -32.48 8.81 -22.27
CA ALA A 132 -33.66 8.91 -21.41
C ALA A 132 -34.39 7.57 -21.34
N THR A 133 -34.36 6.96 -20.16
CA THR A 133 -35.11 5.73 -19.86
C THR A 133 -36.36 6.06 -19.05
N SER A 134 -37.11 5.04 -18.63
CA SER A 134 -38.20 5.22 -17.68
C SER A 134 -37.73 5.58 -16.26
N ARG A 135 -36.43 5.38 -15.95
CA ARG A 135 -35.87 5.56 -14.61
C ARG A 135 -34.94 6.76 -14.47
N TYR A 136 -34.22 7.14 -15.53
CA TYR A 136 -33.26 8.23 -15.49
C TYR A 136 -33.15 8.98 -16.81
N LYS A 137 -32.60 10.19 -16.74
CA LYS A 137 -32.21 10.99 -17.90
C LYS A 137 -30.83 11.58 -17.69
N ILE A 138 -29.93 11.32 -18.62
CA ILE A 138 -28.54 11.78 -18.60
C ILE A 138 -28.10 12.17 -20.01
N SER A 139 -26.90 12.76 -20.11
CA SER A 139 -26.29 13.10 -21.39
C SER A 139 -24.81 12.67 -21.38
N GLY A 140 -24.29 12.30 -22.54
CA GLY A 140 -22.95 11.74 -22.68
C GLY A 140 -22.17 12.30 -23.86
N GLU A 141 -20.89 12.63 -23.67
CA GLU A 141 -20.00 13.11 -24.73
C GLU A 141 -19.31 11.94 -25.45
N ILE A 142 -19.33 11.92 -26.79
CA ILE A 142 -18.63 10.90 -27.58
C ILE A 142 -17.11 11.07 -27.44
N ARG A 143 -16.46 10.06 -26.87
CA ARG A 143 -14.99 9.97 -26.71
C ARG A 143 -14.31 9.04 -27.71
N ALA A 144 -15.04 8.06 -28.24
CA ALA A 144 -14.56 7.12 -29.26
C ALA A 144 -15.71 6.63 -30.15
N ILE A 145 -15.38 6.26 -31.39
CA ILE A 145 -16.28 5.68 -32.41
C ILE A 145 -15.52 4.52 -33.04
N GLY A 146 -16.17 3.38 -33.27
CA GLY A 146 -15.57 2.20 -33.93
C GLY A 146 -15.64 0.92 -33.08
N ASP A 147 -14.87 -0.10 -33.44
CA ASP A 147 -15.10 -1.52 -33.10
C ASP A 147 -15.12 -1.92 -31.62
N GLY A 148 -15.83 -3.02 -31.33
CA GLY A 148 -15.97 -3.67 -30.01
C GLY A 148 -17.23 -3.22 -29.27
N ASN A 149 -17.99 -4.16 -28.69
CA ASN A 149 -19.20 -3.83 -27.91
C ASN A 149 -18.92 -3.67 -26.40
N SER A 150 -17.67 -3.83 -25.96
CA SER A 150 -17.25 -3.59 -24.57
C SER A 150 -16.08 -2.63 -24.49
N LEU A 151 -15.82 -2.09 -23.29
CA LEU A 151 -14.55 -1.47 -22.98
C LEU A 151 -13.46 -2.56 -22.90
N ASP A 152 -12.24 -2.22 -23.31
CA ASP A 152 -11.09 -3.11 -23.21
C ASP A 152 -10.59 -3.10 -21.75
N ARG A 153 -11.21 -3.94 -20.92
CA ARG A 153 -11.03 -3.96 -19.46
C ARG A 153 -9.89 -4.89 -19.06
N GLU A 154 -9.13 -4.46 -18.07
CA GLU A 154 -8.07 -5.24 -17.44
C GLU A 154 -8.02 -4.96 -15.94
N THR A 155 -7.75 -5.99 -15.14
CA THR A 155 -7.36 -5.81 -13.75
C THR A 155 -5.91 -5.36 -13.67
N THR A 156 -5.64 -4.30 -12.93
CA THR A 156 -4.27 -3.80 -12.72
C THR A 156 -3.94 -3.71 -11.25
N THR A 157 -2.96 -4.49 -10.83
CA THR A 157 -2.34 -4.37 -9.51
C THR A 157 -1.62 -3.03 -9.38
N VAL A 158 -1.87 -2.32 -8.29
CA VAL A 158 -1.19 -1.06 -7.96
C VAL A 158 -0.78 -1.07 -6.50
N VAL A 159 0.20 -0.24 -6.16
CA VAL A 159 0.50 0.10 -4.76
C VAL A 159 0.26 1.59 -4.56
N LEU A 160 -0.62 1.91 -3.62
CA LEU A 160 -0.99 3.26 -3.22
C LEU A 160 -0.36 3.59 -1.87
N GLN A 161 0.31 4.74 -1.77
CA GLN A 161 0.81 5.29 -0.51
C GLN A 161 -0.11 6.41 -0.03
N ASP A 162 -0.58 6.34 1.21
CA ASP A 162 -1.39 7.39 1.83
C ASP A 162 -0.98 7.64 3.29
N THR A 163 -1.40 8.77 3.86
CA THR A 163 -1.34 9.06 5.29
C THR A 163 -2.76 9.18 5.84
N VAL A 164 -3.17 8.20 6.62
CA VAL A 164 -4.54 8.10 7.15
C VAL A 164 -4.55 8.19 8.67
N PRO A 165 -5.68 8.54 9.30
CA PRO A 165 -5.89 8.40 10.73
C PRO A 165 -5.63 6.96 11.21
N THR A 166 -5.16 6.79 12.44
CA THR A 166 -4.92 5.45 13.03
C THR A 166 -6.20 4.61 13.12
N ALA A 167 -7.38 5.23 13.20
CA ALA A 167 -8.66 4.52 13.18
C ALA A 167 -8.90 3.87 11.81
N ASP A 168 -8.79 4.66 10.74
CA ASP A 168 -8.98 4.21 9.36
C ASP A 168 -7.99 3.11 8.98
N ALA A 169 -6.70 3.28 9.35
CA ALA A 169 -5.68 2.25 9.10
C ALA A 169 -6.04 0.89 9.70
N ARG A 170 -6.74 0.85 10.85
CA ARG A 170 -7.14 -0.42 11.51
C ARG A 170 -8.30 -1.12 10.82
N GLN A 171 -9.10 -0.39 10.06
CA GLN A 171 -10.23 -0.96 9.32
C GLN A 171 -9.78 -1.57 7.99
N MET A 172 -8.61 -1.15 7.48
CA MET A 172 -8.07 -1.64 6.22
C MET A 172 -7.67 -3.10 6.33
N THR A 173 -8.32 -3.96 5.53
CA THR A 173 -8.06 -5.39 5.52
C THR A 173 -7.88 -5.89 4.09
N ALA A 174 -7.01 -6.90 3.91
CA ALA A 174 -6.93 -7.62 2.65
C ALA A 174 -8.26 -8.33 2.37
N GLY A 175 -8.78 -8.17 1.15
CA GLY A 175 -10.09 -8.64 0.72
C GLY A 175 -11.17 -7.55 0.75
N ASP A 176 -10.89 -6.34 1.24
CA ASP A 176 -11.87 -5.25 1.20
C ASP A 176 -12.21 -4.90 -0.26
N GLU A 177 -13.51 -4.87 -0.56
CA GLU A 177 -14.02 -4.46 -1.87
C GLU A 177 -14.39 -2.98 -1.86
N VAL A 178 -13.91 -2.26 -2.87
CA VAL A 178 -14.31 -0.88 -3.15
C VAL A 178 -15.45 -0.95 -4.17
N GLN A 179 -16.65 -0.55 -3.74
CA GLN A 179 -17.85 -0.64 -4.57
C GLN A 179 -18.40 0.75 -4.88
N LEU A 180 -18.79 0.97 -6.14
CA LEU A 180 -19.59 2.10 -6.55
C LEU A 180 -20.89 1.59 -7.15
N ALA A 181 -22.01 2.14 -6.68
CA ALA A 181 -23.34 1.75 -7.16
C ALA A 181 -23.58 0.21 -7.14
N GLY A 182 -23.03 -0.47 -6.14
CA GLY A 182 -23.13 -1.93 -5.98
C GLY A 182 -22.20 -2.76 -6.89
N ARG A 183 -21.25 -2.13 -7.58
CA ARG A 183 -20.25 -2.80 -8.44
C ARG A 183 -18.85 -2.62 -7.89
N THR A 184 -18.11 -3.71 -7.79
CA THR A 184 -16.72 -3.71 -7.34
C THR A 184 -15.83 -3.11 -8.42
N ILE A 185 -15.15 -2.02 -8.08
CA ILE A 185 -14.22 -1.28 -8.95
C ILE A 185 -12.75 -1.50 -8.56
N ALA A 186 -12.52 -1.95 -7.33
CA ALA A 186 -11.22 -2.35 -6.85
C ALA A 186 -11.34 -3.34 -5.70
N THR A 187 -10.30 -4.15 -5.50
CA THR A 187 -10.16 -5.02 -4.33
C THR A 187 -8.81 -4.75 -3.68
N VAL A 188 -8.80 -4.51 -2.37
CA VAL A 188 -7.57 -4.41 -1.59
C VAL A 188 -7.00 -5.81 -1.43
N THR A 189 -5.78 -6.05 -1.90
CA THR A 189 -5.14 -7.38 -1.85
C THR A 189 -4.14 -7.51 -0.71
N ASP A 190 -3.51 -6.41 -0.29
CA ASP A 190 -2.55 -6.39 0.81
C ASP A 190 -2.42 -4.98 1.42
N VAL A 191 -2.08 -4.91 2.71
CA VAL A 191 -1.96 -3.64 3.46
C VAL A 191 -0.74 -3.67 4.38
N ALA A 192 0.14 -2.67 4.25
CA ALA A 192 1.25 -2.44 5.17
C ALA A 192 1.12 -1.06 5.81
N ALA A 193 1.13 -1.00 7.14
CA ALA A 193 1.01 0.24 7.90
C ALA A 193 2.27 0.50 8.73
N TYR A 194 2.71 1.75 8.78
CA TYR A 194 3.95 2.17 9.42
C TYR A 194 3.76 3.39 10.31
N PRO A 195 4.63 3.59 11.32
CA PRO A 195 4.49 4.72 12.21
C PRO A 195 4.89 5.99 11.45
N LYS A 196 4.20 7.08 11.78
CA LYS A 196 4.55 8.43 11.35
C LYS A 196 4.89 9.21 12.61
N ASN A 197 5.75 10.23 12.50
CA ASN A 197 6.18 11.09 13.62
C ASN A 197 5.03 11.68 14.47
N ASN A 198 3.78 11.62 13.99
CA ASN A 198 2.58 11.93 14.73
C ASN A 198 1.83 10.64 15.11
N SER A 199 1.60 10.41 16.40
CA SER A 199 0.96 9.20 16.92
C SER A 199 -0.50 9.00 16.48
N THR A 200 -1.18 10.00 15.92
CA THR A 200 -2.57 9.87 15.42
C THR A 200 -2.70 9.54 13.92
N GLN A 201 -1.58 9.53 13.19
CA GLN A 201 -1.56 9.21 11.75
C GLN A 201 -0.64 8.04 11.46
N ARG A 202 -0.93 7.31 10.38
CA ARG A 202 -0.13 6.19 9.88
C ARG A 202 0.15 6.39 8.41
N THR A 203 1.36 6.05 7.98
CA THR A 203 1.66 5.89 6.56
C THR A 203 1.21 4.48 6.18
N VAL A 204 0.30 4.36 5.22
CA VAL A 204 -0.19 3.08 4.72
C VAL A 204 0.26 2.89 3.28
N TYR A 205 0.61 1.65 2.96
CA TYR A 205 0.82 1.18 1.60
C TYR A 205 -0.23 0.12 1.33
N VAL A 206 -1.12 0.41 0.38
CA VAL A 206 -2.23 -0.45 0.02
C VAL A 206 -1.96 -1.04 -1.36
N GLU A 207 -1.83 -2.36 -1.42
CA GLU A 207 -1.91 -3.08 -2.67
C GLU A 207 -3.38 -3.25 -3.05
N ALA A 208 -3.72 -2.86 -4.27
CA ALA A 208 -5.08 -2.99 -4.77
C ALA A 208 -5.08 -3.48 -6.21
N GLU A 209 -6.07 -4.29 -6.56
CA GLU A 209 -6.42 -4.65 -7.92
C GLU A 209 -7.50 -3.70 -8.40
N LEU A 210 -7.17 -2.82 -9.34
CA LEU A 210 -8.12 -1.86 -9.94
C LEU A 210 -8.73 -2.46 -11.20
N GLU A 211 -10.04 -2.32 -11.37
CA GLU A 211 -10.66 -2.50 -12.68
C GLU A 211 -10.31 -1.29 -13.56
N THR A 212 -9.56 -1.52 -14.63
CA THR A 212 -9.09 -0.46 -15.54
C THR A 212 -9.56 -0.73 -16.95
N TYR A 213 -9.47 0.28 -17.81
CA TYR A 213 -9.69 0.08 -19.24
C TYR A 213 -8.63 0.79 -20.08
N ALA A 214 -8.38 0.27 -21.29
CA ALA A 214 -7.49 0.87 -22.25
C ALA A 214 -8.23 1.88 -23.13
N GLN A 215 -7.68 3.09 -23.26
CA GLN A 215 -8.16 4.09 -24.19
C GLN A 215 -6.98 4.68 -24.95
N ARG A 216 -6.96 4.51 -26.29
CA ARG A 216 -5.86 4.97 -27.16
C ARG A 216 -4.48 4.43 -26.73
N GLY A 217 -4.45 3.20 -26.22
CA GLY A 217 -3.23 2.54 -25.74
C GLY A 217 -2.75 2.99 -24.36
N GLU A 218 -3.51 3.88 -23.68
CA GLU A 218 -3.23 4.30 -22.30
C GLU A 218 -4.20 3.61 -21.33
N ARG A 219 -3.67 3.06 -20.24
CA ARG A 219 -4.47 2.46 -19.19
C ARG A 219 -5.03 3.52 -18.25
N ARG A 220 -6.34 3.47 -17.99
CA ARG A 220 -7.05 4.44 -17.15
C ARG A 220 -7.88 3.77 -16.06
N PHE A 221 -8.02 4.47 -14.95
CA PHE A 221 -8.99 4.21 -13.90
C PHE A 221 -9.90 5.45 -13.84
N GLY A 222 -11.11 5.33 -14.38
CA GLY A 222 -11.95 6.49 -14.64
C GLY A 222 -11.33 7.51 -15.58
N THR A 223 -11.25 8.76 -15.14
CA THR A 223 -10.57 9.85 -15.86
C THR A 223 -9.07 9.91 -15.59
N THR A 224 -8.56 9.16 -14.60
CA THR A 224 -7.15 9.17 -14.21
C THR A 224 -6.34 8.20 -15.06
N GLN A 225 -5.27 8.69 -15.69
CA GLN A 225 -4.29 7.83 -16.33
C GLN A 225 -3.35 7.23 -15.27
N LEU A 226 -3.18 5.91 -15.28
CA LEU A 226 -2.31 5.25 -14.32
C LEU A 226 -0.83 5.55 -14.62
N ARG A 227 -0.25 6.44 -13.83
CA ARG A 227 1.16 6.82 -13.85
C ARG A 227 1.67 7.02 -12.44
N ARG A 228 2.91 6.57 -12.16
CA ARG A 228 3.53 6.74 -10.84
C ARG A 228 3.46 8.22 -10.42
N GLY A 229 3.04 8.44 -9.18
CA GLY A 229 2.90 9.73 -8.54
C GLY A 229 1.54 10.41 -8.73
N GLN A 230 0.63 9.85 -9.53
CA GLN A 230 -0.77 10.30 -9.59
C GLN A 230 -1.54 9.84 -8.35
N THR A 231 -2.58 10.59 -7.98
CA THR A 231 -3.48 10.20 -6.89
C THR A 231 -4.64 9.38 -7.43
N VAL A 232 -5.00 8.32 -6.70
CA VAL A 232 -6.19 7.51 -6.94
C VAL A 232 -6.99 7.50 -5.64
N THR A 233 -8.27 7.86 -5.74
CA THR A 233 -9.20 7.78 -4.62
C THR A 233 -9.92 6.43 -4.66
N LEU A 234 -9.98 5.74 -3.53
CA LEU A 234 -10.76 4.50 -3.35
C LEU A 234 -11.67 4.66 -2.13
N PRO A 235 -12.97 4.93 -2.33
CA PRO A 235 -13.93 5.06 -1.23
C PRO A 235 -14.42 3.67 -0.80
N ALA A 236 -13.73 3.06 0.15
CA ALA A 236 -14.20 1.82 0.78
C ALA A 236 -15.37 2.13 1.76
N SER A 237 -15.98 1.09 2.31
CA SER A 237 -17.17 1.25 3.17
C SER A 237 -16.89 1.98 4.48
N GLU A 238 -15.71 1.77 5.09
CA GLU A 238 -15.37 2.33 6.41
C GLU A 238 -14.25 3.39 6.36
N TYR A 239 -13.57 3.53 5.22
CA TYR A 239 -12.46 4.44 5.04
C TYR A 239 -12.33 4.86 3.58
N THR A 240 -11.61 5.94 3.33
CA THR A 240 -11.22 6.36 1.99
C THR A 240 -9.71 6.36 1.88
N ILE A 241 -9.18 5.80 0.80
CA ILE A 241 -7.76 5.93 0.44
C ILE A 241 -7.65 7.04 -0.59
N ASP A 242 -6.90 8.09 -0.30
CA ASP A 242 -6.53 9.15 -1.26
C ASP A 242 -5.04 9.00 -1.62
N GLY A 243 -4.72 7.83 -2.15
CA GLY A 243 -3.36 7.34 -2.23
C GLY A 243 -2.60 7.80 -3.47
N ARG A 244 -1.31 8.12 -3.28
CA ARG A 244 -0.36 8.33 -4.36
C ARG A 244 0.10 7.00 -4.93
N LEU A 245 0.03 6.86 -6.25
CA LEU A 245 0.43 5.66 -6.97
C LEU A 245 1.95 5.47 -6.95
N GLU A 246 2.45 4.50 -6.19
CA GLU A 246 3.88 4.19 -6.11
C GLU A 246 4.29 3.11 -7.12
N ARG A 247 3.39 2.17 -7.42
CA ARG A 247 3.63 1.06 -8.38
C ARG A 247 2.42 0.75 -9.24
N ILE A 248 2.69 0.18 -10.40
CA ILE A 248 1.71 -0.29 -11.39
C ILE A 248 2.22 -1.62 -11.93
N GLY A 249 1.36 -2.64 -11.92
CA GLY A 249 1.66 -3.98 -12.42
C GLY A 249 2.37 -4.90 -11.43
N ASP A 250 2.85 -4.37 -10.30
CA ASP A 250 3.53 -5.11 -9.24
C ASP A 250 2.93 -4.75 -7.88
N GLY A 251 2.88 -5.74 -6.99
CA GLY A 251 2.42 -5.59 -5.61
C GLY A 251 3.49 -5.08 -4.63
N LEU A 252 3.20 -5.26 -3.34
CA LEU A 252 4.12 -4.98 -2.23
C LEU A 252 5.26 -6.00 -2.23
N ASP A 253 6.50 -5.49 -2.36
CA ASP A 253 7.72 -6.31 -2.20
C ASP A 253 8.16 -6.27 -0.73
N ARG A 254 7.51 -7.10 0.10
CA ARG A 254 7.81 -7.23 1.54
C ARG A 254 9.09 -8.03 1.77
N LYS A 255 9.93 -7.54 2.68
CA LYS A 255 11.15 -8.24 3.12
C LYS A 255 11.36 -8.06 4.60
N GLU A 256 11.86 -9.11 5.22
CA GLU A 256 12.37 -9.07 6.57
C GLU A 256 13.80 -8.53 6.58
N THR A 257 14.10 -7.60 7.48
CA THR A 257 15.44 -7.01 7.61
C THR A 257 15.86 -6.92 9.07
N ASP A 258 16.84 -7.74 9.42
CA ASP A 258 17.47 -7.69 10.74
C ASP A 258 18.27 -6.41 10.93
N VAL A 259 18.06 -5.74 12.05
CA VAL A 259 18.86 -4.59 12.48
C VAL A 259 19.21 -4.69 13.96
N LEU A 260 20.36 -4.13 14.33
CA LEU A 260 20.71 -3.89 15.72
C LEU A 260 20.51 -2.43 16.05
N VAL A 261 19.61 -2.13 16.98
CA VAL A 261 19.34 -0.79 17.49
C VAL A 261 20.00 -0.61 18.86
N GLU A 262 20.57 0.58 19.10
CA GLU A 262 21.10 0.98 20.41
C GLU A 262 20.27 2.13 20.96
N SER A 263 19.84 2.04 22.23
CA SER A 263 19.11 3.12 22.89
C SER A 263 19.48 3.22 24.37
N THR A 264 19.14 4.35 25.00
CA THR A 264 19.23 4.52 26.46
C THR A 264 17.84 4.82 27.00
N VAL A 265 17.25 3.85 27.68
CA VAL A 265 15.88 3.92 28.20
C VAL A 265 15.91 3.98 29.73
N ASP A 266 14.76 4.27 30.36
CA ASP A 266 14.61 4.13 31.80
C ASP A 266 14.59 2.66 32.24
N VAL A 267 14.82 2.42 33.53
CA VAL A 267 14.85 1.07 34.11
C VAL A 267 13.55 0.28 33.95
N GLU A 268 12.38 0.93 33.99
CA GLU A 268 11.09 0.26 33.85
C GLU A 268 10.84 -0.18 32.39
N THR A 269 11.20 0.67 31.42
CA THR A 269 11.19 0.32 30.00
C THR A 269 12.18 -0.81 29.72
N ALA A 270 13.42 -0.72 30.19
CA ALA A 270 14.42 -1.77 29.97
C ALA A 270 13.98 -3.15 30.51
N ALA A 271 13.23 -3.19 31.61
CA ALA A 271 12.71 -4.42 32.20
C ALA A 271 11.49 -4.99 31.44
N ARG A 272 10.82 -4.18 30.62
CA ARG A 272 9.68 -4.60 29.79
C ARG A 272 10.09 -5.16 28.43
N ILE A 273 11.26 -4.81 27.90
CA ILE A 273 11.73 -5.32 26.61
C ILE A 273 12.12 -6.78 26.77
N ALA A 274 11.49 -7.66 26.01
CA ALA A 274 11.75 -9.09 25.98
C ALA A 274 11.91 -9.63 24.55
N ASP A 275 12.65 -10.72 24.44
CA ASP A 275 12.72 -11.49 23.19
C ASP A 275 11.32 -12.06 22.86
N GLY A 276 10.92 -11.94 21.60
CA GLY A 276 9.59 -12.29 21.09
C GLY A 276 8.54 -11.16 21.18
N ASP A 277 8.89 -9.97 21.69
CA ASP A 277 7.95 -8.85 21.68
C ASP A 277 7.61 -8.40 20.25
N LEU A 278 6.31 -8.26 19.97
CA LEU A 278 5.80 -7.85 18.66
C LEU A 278 5.37 -6.38 18.68
N ALA A 279 5.88 -5.62 17.71
CA ALA A 279 5.40 -4.28 17.39
C ALA A 279 4.38 -4.36 16.26
N THR A 280 3.14 -3.96 16.55
CA THR A 280 2.06 -3.96 15.56
C THR A 280 1.57 -2.53 15.30
N ILE A 281 1.21 -2.28 14.05
CA ILE A 281 0.61 -1.03 13.62
C ILE A 281 -0.65 -1.34 12.85
N ALA A 282 -1.76 -0.82 13.36
CA ALA A 282 -3.08 -1.06 12.80
C ALA A 282 -3.44 -2.56 12.70
N GLY A 283 -2.92 -3.39 13.60
CA GLY A 283 -3.12 -4.85 13.56
C GLY A 283 -2.11 -5.60 12.68
N HIS A 284 -1.25 -4.90 11.95
CA HIS A 284 -0.20 -5.51 11.14
C HIS A 284 1.12 -5.55 11.90
N GLU A 285 1.78 -6.69 11.90
CA GLU A 285 3.13 -6.82 12.46
C GLU A 285 4.13 -5.98 11.65
N THR A 286 4.93 -5.19 12.36
CA THR A 286 5.94 -4.30 11.75
C THR A 286 7.34 -4.65 12.20
N ALA A 287 7.52 -5.10 13.42
CA ALA A 287 8.80 -5.56 13.91
C ALA A 287 8.65 -6.60 15.01
N GLU A 288 9.64 -7.46 15.14
CA GLU A 288 9.79 -8.39 16.25
C GLU A 288 11.13 -8.14 16.97
N VAL A 289 11.09 -8.10 18.29
CA VAL A 289 12.30 -8.11 19.12
C VAL A 289 12.84 -9.52 19.16
N GLN A 290 13.97 -9.76 18.52
CA GLN A 290 14.58 -11.08 18.45
C GLN A 290 15.65 -11.30 19.53
N THR A 291 16.36 -10.22 19.93
CA THR A 291 17.37 -10.29 20.99
C THR A 291 17.43 -8.99 21.77
N VAL A 292 17.67 -9.08 23.07
CA VAL A 292 17.90 -7.93 23.95
C VAL A 292 19.16 -8.12 24.77
N THR A 293 19.98 -7.08 24.85
CA THR A 293 21.10 -7.02 25.80
C THR A 293 21.07 -5.68 26.52
N THR A 294 21.11 -5.71 27.86
CA THR A 294 20.90 -4.54 28.71
C THR A 294 22.11 -4.30 29.59
N TYR A 295 22.73 -3.13 29.47
CA TYR A 295 23.88 -2.74 30.27
C TYR A 295 23.54 -1.59 31.22
N ALA A 296 24.09 -1.62 32.42
CA ALA A 296 23.97 -0.50 33.33
C ALA A 296 24.78 0.71 32.84
N THR A 297 24.24 1.91 33.10
CA THR A 297 24.92 3.17 32.81
C THR A 297 25.49 3.79 34.09
N GLY A 298 26.08 4.98 33.98
CA GLY A 298 26.48 5.75 35.15
C GLY A 298 25.32 6.38 35.93
N ASP A 299 24.11 6.31 35.37
CA ASP A 299 22.86 6.76 35.98
C ASP A 299 22.05 5.51 36.35
N PRO A 300 21.72 5.29 37.63
CA PRO A 300 21.02 4.08 38.08
C PRO A 300 19.61 3.96 37.49
N ASP A 301 18.99 5.09 37.11
CA ASP A 301 17.63 5.12 36.55
C ASP A 301 17.63 4.89 35.03
N ARG A 302 18.81 4.75 34.42
CA ARG A 302 18.98 4.61 32.97
C ARG A 302 19.77 3.35 32.62
N LYS A 303 19.26 2.61 31.64
CA LYS A 303 19.92 1.43 31.07
C LYS A 303 20.20 1.64 29.59
N ARG A 304 21.35 1.17 29.13
CA ARG A 304 21.68 1.11 27.69
C ARG A 304 21.22 -0.24 27.18
N VAL A 305 20.40 -0.25 26.13
CA VAL A 305 19.86 -1.46 25.52
C VAL A 305 20.39 -1.60 24.09
N PHE A 306 20.76 -2.83 23.75
CA PHE A 306 21.03 -3.28 22.40
C PHE A 306 19.92 -4.24 22.02
N VAL A 307 19.11 -3.85 21.05
CA VAL A 307 17.90 -4.58 20.66
C VAL A 307 18.06 -5.03 19.21
N GLY A 308 18.17 -6.33 19.00
CA GLY A 308 18.10 -6.94 17.67
C GLY A 308 16.64 -7.02 17.24
N LEU A 309 16.29 -6.26 16.21
CA LEU A 309 14.95 -6.19 15.65
C LEU A 309 14.93 -6.87 14.29
N SER A 310 13.93 -7.71 14.06
CA SER A 310 13.53 -8.08 12.71
C SER A 310 12.45 -7.11 12.22
N LEU A 311 12.71 -6.37 11.14
CA LEU A 311 11.78 -5.37 10.60
C LEU A 311 11.05 -5.90 9.35
N GLN A 312 9.74 -5.72 9.28
CA GLN A 312 8.94 -5.89 8.07
C GLN A 312 9.08 -4.66 7.18
N THR A 313 9.88 -4.76 6.11
CA THR A 313 10.25 -3.65 5.22
C THR A 313 9.60 -3.78 3.84
N LEU A 314 9.49 -2.66 3.13
CA LEU A 314 9.14 -2.63 1.70
C LEU A 314 10.39 -2.34 0.87
N SER A 315 10.58 -3.10 -0.20
CA SER A 315 11.76 -3.04 -1.07
C SER A 315 11.44 -2.31 -2.37
N TYR A 316 11.93 -1.08 -2.52
CA TYR A 316 11.83 -0.28 -3.75
C TYR A 316 13.14 -0.34 -4.54
N GLY A 317 13.21 -1.30 -5.48
CA GLY A 317 14.43 -1.57 -6.24
C GLY A 317 15.51 -2.17 -5.34
N GLN A 318 16.66 -1.50 -5.20
CA GLN A 318 17.77 -1.94 -4.34
C GLN A 318 17.73 -1.40 -2.90
N ARG A 319 16.68 -0.64 -2.53
CA ARG A 319 16.59 0.00 -1.20
C ARG A 319 15.39 -0.54 -0.42
N GLN A 320 15.63 -0.91 0.83
CA GLN A 320 14.58 -1.28 1.78
C GLN A 320 14.17 -0.06 2.62
N GLN A 321 12.87 0.03 2.89
CA GLN A 321 12.26 1.08 3.68
C GLN A 321 11.38 0.47 4.77
N PHE A 322 11.37 1.11 5.94
CA PHE A 322 10.44 0.85 7.02
C PHE A 322 9.61 2.12 7.19
N GLY A 323 8.37 2.09 6.71
CA GLY A 323 7.57 3.30 6.49
C GLY A 323 8.24 4.24 5.48
N ASP A 324 8.47 5.48 5.91
CA ASP A 324 9.16 6.50 5.10
C ASP A 324 10.70 6.46 5.30
N MET A 325 11.18 5.70 6.28
CA MET A 325 12.60 5.66 6.65
C MET A 325 13.33 4.58 5.83
N HIS A 326 14.45 4.96 5.20
CA HIS A 326 15.37 3.97 4.61
C HIS A 326 16.10 3.19 5.70
N VAL A 327 16.18 1.87 5.56
CA VAL A 327 16.89 1.02 6.51
C VAL A 327 18.40 1.15 6.29
N GLN A 328 19.02 2.06 7.04
CA GLN A 328 20.43 2.44 6.90
C GLN A 328 21.06 2.72 8.27
N ARG A 329 22.36 2.47 8.41
CA ARG A 329 23.09 2.72 9.65
C ARG A 329 23.00 4.20 10.02
N GLY A 330 22.67 4.49 11.27
CA GLY A 330 22.55 5.84 11.81
C GLY A 330 21.13 6.41 11.75
N ASN A 331 20.25 5.86 10.89
CA ASN A 331 18.83 6.23 10.92
C ASN A 331 18.17 5.64 12.16
N SER A 332 17.24 6.38 12.75
CA SER A 332 16.52 5.94 13.94
C SER A 332 15.28 5.14 13.56
N VAL A 333 15.19 3.93 14.08
CA VAL A 333 13.98 3.11 14.04
C VAL A 333 13.13 3.47 15.25
N GLU A 334 11.82 3.50 15.05
CA GLU A 334 10.82 3.62 16.10
C GLU A 334 9.87 2.43 16.02
N ILE A 335 9.72 1.72 17.13
CA ILE A 335 8.74 0.66 17.28
C ILE A 335 7.87 0.94 18.50
N SER A 336 6.60 0.56 18.41
CA SER A 336 5.62 0.67 19.48
C SER A 336 4.99 -0.70 19.68
N THR A 337 5.17 -1.26 20.88
CA THR A 337 4.51 -2.49 21.31
C THR A 337 3.30 -2.11 22.17
N GLU A 338 2.52 -3.10 22.60
CA GLU A 338 1.43 -2.86 23.56
C GLU A 338 1.95 -2.35 24.92
N SER A 339 3.22 -2.64 25.23
CA SER A 339 3.80 -2.39 26.54
C SER A 339 4.75 -1.20 26.56
N TYR A 340 5.45 -0.84 25.49
CA TYR A 340 6.44 0.24 25.47
C TYR A 340 6.70 0.79 24.07
N GLU A 341 7.36 1.95 24.01
CA GLU A 341 7.91 2.53 22.79
C GLU A 341 9.44 2.49 22.86
N LEU A 342 10.07 2.10 21.76
CA LEU A 342 11.53 2.07 21.62
C LEU A 342 11.92 2.87 20.40
N SER A 343 12.81 3.84 20.60
CA SER A 343 13.44 4.61 19.53
C SER A 343 14.95 4.59 19.67
N GLY A 344 15.68 4.40 18.57
CA GLY A 344 17.13 4.47 18.56
C GLY A 344 17.77 4.28 17.19
N PRO A 345 19.02 4.74 17.00
CA PRO A 345 19.74 4.59 15.75
C PRO A 345 20.11 3.12 15.44
N ILE A 346 19.97 2.75 14.17
CA ILE A 346 20.48 1.49 13.62
C ILE A 346 22.01 1.50 13.70
N ARG A 347 22.59 0.54 14.42
CA ARG A 347 24.03 0.32 14.53
C ARG A 347 24.52 -0.66 13.48
N ARG A 348 23.73 -1.70 13.21
CA ARG A 348 24.05 -2.75 12.23
C ARG A 348 22.80 -3.19 11.47
N ILE A 349 23.01 -3.70 10.26
CA ILE A 349 21.99 -4.20 9.34
C ILE A 349 22.39 -5.62 8.93
N GLY A 350 21.41 -6.48 8.71
CA GLY A 350 21.55 -7.90 8.37
C GLY A 350 22.05 -8.75 9.53
N THR A 351 21.80 -8.30 10.77
CA THR A 351 22.29 -8.97 11.98
C THR A 351 21.61 -8.40 13.21
N LEU A 352 21.28 -9.30 14.13
CA LEU A 352 20.64 -9.00 15.41
C LEU A 352 21.65 -8.79 16.54
N GLU A 353 22.93 -9.08 16.30
CA GLU A 353 23.94 -9.14 17.35
C GLU A 353 24.91 -7.95 17.32
N GLU A 354 25.44 -7.59 18.49
CA GLU A 354 26.59 -6.71 18.60
C GLU A 354 27.83 -7.26 17.88
N ARG A 355 28.75 -6.38 17.50
CA ARG A 355 29.99 -6.80 16.84
C ARG A 355 30.97 -7.44 17.82
N GLY A 356 31.52 -8.59 17.44
CA GLY A 356 32.65 -9.23 18.11
C GLY A 356 32.28 -10.48 18.89
N THR A 357 33.26 -11.31 19.18
CA THR A 357 33.10 -12.55 19.94
C THR A 357 33.17 -12.29 21.43
N LEU A 358 32.25 -12.87 22.20
CA LEU A 358 32.28 -12.76 23.67
C LEU A 358 33.53 -13.43 24.23
N ALA A 359 34.20 -12.76 25.16
CA ALA A 359 35.36 -13.24 25.88
C ALA A 359 35.41 -12.61 27.28
N ASN A 360 36.12 -13.24 28.21
CA ASN A 360 36.41 -12.63 29.51
C ASN A 360 37.81 -12.02 29.50
N ARG A 361 37.92 -10.79 29.98
CA ARG A 361 39.20 -10.08 30.15
C ARG A 361 39.37 -9.64 31.58
N THR A 362 40.46 -10.06 32.22
CA THR A 362 40.86 -9.49 33.50
C THR A 362 41.48 -8.13 33.26
N VAL A 363 40.98 -7.10 33.93
CA VAL A 363 41.48 -5.72 33.82
C VAL A 363 41.87 -5.19 35.18
N THR A 364 42.78 -4.21 35.19
CA THR A 364 43.06 -3.39 36.37
C THR A 364 42.42 -2.03 36.20
N LEU A 365 41.53 -1.66 37.13
CA LEU A 365 40.87 -0.36 37.16
C LEU A 365 41.39 0.43 38.36
N ARG A 366 41.55 1.74 38.20
CA ARG A 366 42.02 2.65 39.25
C ARG A 366 41.00 3.75 39.50
N MET A 367 40.82 4.07 40.77
CA MET A 367 40.10 5.24 41.24
C MET A 367 41.01 6.00 42.20
N THR A 368 41.04 7.32 42.10
CA THR A 368 41.85 8.17 42.97
C THR A 368 40.95 9.09 43.79
N ASP A 369 41.45 9.52 44.95
CA ASP A 369 40.77 10.50 45.80
C ASP A 369 39.32 10.10 46.17
N VAL A 370 39.09 8.80 46.42
CA VAL A 370 37.80 8.26 46.81
C VAL A 370 37.62 8.45 48.32
N ARG A 371 36.44 8.90 48.77
CA ARG A 371 36.17 8.99 50.20
C ARG A 371 36.21 7.61 50.85
N GLU A 372 36.73 7.54 52.08
CA GLU A 372 36.89 6.28 52.82
C GLU A 372 35.59 5.47 52.94
N ASP A 373 34.46 6.11 53.23
CA ASP A 373 33.15 5.47 53.30
C ASP A 373 32.71 4.82 51.98
N MET A 374 33.04 5.45 50.85
CA MET A 374 32.81 4.89 49.51
C MET A 374 33.80 3.76 49.18
N ALA A 375 35.05 3.89 49.62
CA ALA A 375 36.08 2.88 49.40
C ALA A 375 35.77 1.57 50.15
N ASP A 376 35.29 1.68 51.39
CA ASP A 376 34.88 0.55 52.24
C ASP A 376 33.62 -0.16 51.72
N ALA A 377 32.85 0.49 50.85
CA ALA A 377 31.66 -0.09 50.23
C ALA A 377 31.98 -0.95 48.99
N ILE A 378 33.23 -1.02 48.54
CA ILE A 378 33.64 -1.79 47.36
C ILE A 378 34.38 -3.06 47.80
N ASP A 379 33.75 -4.21 47.58
CA ASP A 379 34.27 -5.50 48.01
C ASP A 379 34.61 -6.44 46.85
N ALA A 380 35.54 -7.34 47.09
CA ALA A 380 35.77 -8.47 46.20
C ALA A 380 34.55 -9.40 46.19
N GLY A 381 34.20 -9.91 45.01
CA GLY A 381 33.03 -10.75 44.78
C GLY A 381 31.81 -9.98 44.26
N MET A 382 31.81 -8.64 44.31
CA MET A 382 30.76 -7.82 43.71
C MET A 382 30.68 -8.03 42.20
N THR A 383 29.46 -7.99 41.67
CA THR A 383 29.19 -8.31 40.25
C THR A 383 28.19 -7.35 39.64
N GLU A 384 28.42 -7.00 38.38
CA GLU A 384 27.38 -6.45 37.52
C GLU A 384 26.71 -7.57 36.70
N ARG A 385 25.39 -7.51 36.56
CA ARG A 385 24.60 -8.46 35.77
C ARG A 385 23.76 -7.79 34.69
N SER A 386 23.60 -8.48 33.57
CA SER A 386 22.62 -8.24 32.51
C SER A 386 21.73 -9.49 32.43
N GLY A 387 20.52 -9.41 32.98
CA GLY A 387 19.69 -10.60 33.19
C GLY A 387 20.44 -11.64 34.05
N GLU A 388 20.56 -12.86 33.55
CA GLU A 388 21.31 -13.94 34.23
C GLU A 388 22.82 -13.89 33.99
N THR A 389 23.29 -13.07 33.05
CA THR A 389 24.70 -13.03 32.63
C THR A 389 25.51 -12.07 33.51
N THR A 390 26.65 -12.53 34.02
CA THR A 390 27.60 -11.66 34.74
C THR A 390 28.45 -10.89 33.73
N VAL A 391 28.29 -9.56 33.70
CA VAL A 391 29.00 -8.67 32.78
C VAL A 391 30.33 -8.20 33.37
N ALA A 392 30.40 -8.08 34.70
CA ALA A 392 31.64 -7.77 35.40
C ALA A 392 31.68 -8.45 36.77
N ARG A 393 32.87 -8.84 37.22
CA ARG A 393 33.13 -9.37 38.56
C ARG A 393 34.39 -8.76 39.15
N VAL A 394 34.26 -8.09 40.29
CA VAL A 394 35.42 -7.64 41.06
C VAL A 394 36.04 -8.86 41.74
N THR A 395 37.29 -9.16 41.43
CA THR A 395 38.02 -10.32 41.98
C THR A 395 38.97 -9.95 43.10
N ARG A 396 39.46 -8.70 43.10
CA ARG A 396 40.36 -8.16 44.12
C ARG A 396 40.17 -6.65 44.24
N VAL A 397 40.22 -6.15 45.47
CA VAL A 397 40.23 -4.74 45.81
C VAL A 397 41.51 -4.48 46.62
N ASN A 398 42.27 -3.46 46.23
CA ASN A 398 43.37 -2.93 47.02
C ASN A 398 43.09 -1.45 47.30
N THR A 399 43.12 -1.06 48.57
CA THR A 399 42.80 0.29 49.02
C THR A 399 43.98 0.84 49.81
N GLU A 400 44.50 1.98 49.35
CA GLU A 400 45.64 2.67 49.96
C GLU A 400 45.22 4.09 50.34
N PRO A 401 45.78 4.69 51.41
CA PRO A 401 45.59 6.12 51.66
C PRO A 401 46.05 6.95 50.44
N ALA A 402 45.23 7.91 50.02
CA ALA A 402 45.69 8.91 49.05
C ALA A 402 46.81 9.75 49.70
N VAL A 403 47.67 10.36 48.90
CA VAL A 403 48.86 11.06 49.41
C VAL A 403 48.71 12.57 49.26
N ILE A 404 49.02 13.33 50.31
CA ILE A 404 49.07 14.80 50.28
C ILE A 404 50.46 15.32 50.61
N ILE A 405 50.74 16.50 50.06
CA ILE A 405 51.93 17.27 50.42
C ILE A 405 51.53 18.26 51.52
N ALA A 406 52.05 18.06 52.73
CA ALA A 406 51.82 18.92 53.87
C ALA A 406 53.07 19.75 54.18
N THR A 407 52.89 21.04 54.49
CA THR A 407 53.97 21.91 54.96
C THR A 407 53.89 22.03 56.48
N GLY A 408 54.95 21.62 57.18
CA GLY A 408 55.03 21.74 58.64
C GLY A 408 55.32 23.18 59.08
N ASP A 409 55.08 23.48 60.36
CA ASP A 409 55.27 24.81 60.95
C ASP A 409 56.72 25.35 60.85
N ASN A 410 57.68 24.46 60.57
CA ASN A 410 59.08 24.77 60.33
C ASN A 410 59.42 25.00 58.84
N GLY A 411 58.42 25.04 57.95
CA GLY A 411 58.61 25.16 56.50
C GLY A 411 59.06 23.87 55.79
N SER A 412 59.12 22.73 56.48
CA SER A 412 59.44 21.44 55.84
C SER A 412 58.27 20.91 55.01
N VAL A 413 58.57 20.38 53.82
CA VAL A 413 57.60 19.76 52.92
C VAL A 413 57.63 18.25 53.13
N ASN A 414 56.52 17.68 53.57
CA ASN A 414 56.40 16.24 53.86
C ASN A 414 55.29 15.61 53.02
N VAL A 415 55.50 14.36 52.64
CA VAL A 415 54.51 13.51 51.97
C VAL A 415 53.82 12.69 53.06
N VAL A 416 52.52 12.88 53.24
CA VAL A 416 51.73 12.22 54.30
C VAL A 416 50.43 11.66 53.73
N ASP A 417 49.87 10.67 54.42
CA ASP A 417 48.60 10.06 54.05
C ASP A 417 47.45 11.06 54.24
N HIS A 418 46.51 11.07 53.29
CA HIS A 418 45.26 11.81 53.38
C HIS A 418 44.37 11.15 54.44
N PRO A 419 43.84 11.89 55.41
CA PRO A 419 43.09 11.31 56.53
C PRO A 419 41.79 10.61 56.13
N PHE A 420 41.16 11.01 55.01
CA PHE A 420 39.83 10.52 54.59
C PHE A 420 39.70 10.09 53.12
N LEU A 421 40.78 10.21 52.33
CA LEU A 421 40.75 9.89 50.90
C LEU A 421 41.63 8.68 50.64
N ARG A 422 41.19 7.84 49.72
CA ARG A 422 41.78 6.56 49.38
C ARG A 422 41.99 6.46 47.86
N ASP A 423 43.08 5.85 47.46
CA ASP A 423 43.32 5.37 46.10
C ASP A 423 42.95 3.88 46.06
N ILE A 424 42.11 3.50 45.09
CA ILE A 424 41.57 2.14 44.96
C ILE A 424 42.07 1.53 43.66
N THR A 425 42.60 0.32 43.74
CA THR A 425 42.94 -0.52 42.58
C THR A 425 42.08 -1.78 42.57
N LEU A 426 41.25 -1.93 41.54
CA LEU A 426 40.37 -3.07 41.34
C LEU A 426 40.97 -4.01 40.31
N THR A 427 41.00 -5.31 40.61
CA THR A 427 41.15 -6.35 39.59
C THR A 427 39.77 -6.90 39.24
N THR A 428 39.33 -6.70 38.01
CA THR A 428 37.96 -7.03 37.59
C THR A 428 38.00 -7.94 36.38
N GLU A 429 37.20 -9.01 36.36
CA GLU A 429 36.92 -9.78 35.16
C GLU A 429 35.73 -9.14 34.43
N LEU A 430 35.95 -8.69 33.19
CA LEU A 430 34.91 -8.10 32.33
C LEU A 430 34.52 -9.08 31.23
N GLN A 431 33.23 -9.25 31.00
CA GLN A 431 32.73 -9.84 29.77
C GLN A 431 32.80 -8.77 28.67
N VAL A 432 33.65 -9.02 27.68
CA VAL A 432 33.92 -8.11 26.58
C VAL A 432 33.55 -8.74 25.24
N ARG A 433 33.50 -7.92 24.20
CA ARG A 433 33.46 -8.36 22.81
C ARG A 433 34.77 -8.03 22.12
N GLU A 434 35.44 -9.06 21.60
CA GLU A 434 36.66 -8.92 20.84
C GLU A 434 36.34 -8.68 19.36
N THR A 435 36.91 -7.62 18.82
CA THR A 435 36.74 -7.22 17.42
C THR A 435 38.10 -7.09 16.75
N THR A 436 38.14 -7.07 15.42
CA THR A 436 39.35 -6.75 14.65
C THR A 436 39.90 -5.35 14.95
N SER A 437 39.07 -4.45 15.51
CA SER A 437 39.43 -3.09 15.89
C SER A 437 39.81 -2.93 17.37
N GLY A 438 39.79 -4.01 18.16
CA GLY A 438 40.09 -3.99 19.60
C GLY A 438 38.96 -4.54 20.48
N VAL A 439 39.11 -4.35 21.79
CA VAL A 439 38.20 -4.87 22.81
C VAL A 439 37.08 -3.87 23.10
N ARG A 440 35.84 -4.35 23.19
CA ARG A 440 34.67 -3.55 23.56
C ARG A 440 34.02 -4.04 24.84
N PHE A 441 33.57 -3.12 25.69
CA PHE A 441 32.80 -3.39 26.90
C PHE A 441 31.54 -2.54 26.88
N LYS A 442 30.36 -3.16 27.03
CA LYS A 442 29.03 -2.50 26.98
C LYS A 442 28.82 -1.64 25.72
N GLY A 443 29.31 -2.13 24.58
CA GLY A 443 29.28 -1.44 23.31
C GLY A 443 30.38 -0.39 23.11
N ASP A 444 31.14 0.02 24.13
CA ASP A 444 32.21 1.02 24.01
C ASP A 444 33.58 0.39 23.81
N THR A 445 34.47 1.05 23.05
CA THR A 445 35.86 0.58 22.91
C THR A 445 36.66 0.91 24.17
N ILE A 446 37.32 -0.09 24.74
CA ILE A 446 38.15 0.08 25.93
C ILE A 446 39.63 -0.05 25.59
N ARG A 447 40.43 0.86 26.14
CA ARG A 447 41.90 0.90 26.07
C ARG A 447 42.43 1.49 27.36
N GLN A 448 43.74 1.40 27.57
CA GLN A 448 44.36 2.08 28.71
C GLN A 448 43.99 3.58 28.71
N GLY A 449 43.59 4.09 29.88
CA GLY A 449 43.05 5.44 30.08
C GLY A 449 41.54 5.58 29.82
N SER A 450 40.84 4.55 29.33
CA SER A 450 39.37 4.57 29.19
C SER A 450 38.70 4.57 30.56
N THR A 451 37.60 5.32 30.72
CA THR A 451 36.73 5.20 31.89
C THR A 451 35.79 4.00 31.73
N VAL A 452 35.76 3.12 32.72
CA VAL A 452 34.84 1.99 32.82
C VAL A 452 33.82 2.30 33.91
N VAL A 453 32.54 2.06 33.61
CA VAL A 453 31.44 2.19 34.57
C VAL A 453 30.93 0.81 34.93
N LEU A 454 30.93 0.50 36.23
CA LEU A 454 30.43 -0.75 36.79
C LEU A 454 29.27 -0.45 37.74
N ASP A 455 28.14 -1.13 37.53
CA ASP A 455 27.01 -1.14 38.47
C ASP A 455 27.12 -2.41 39.32
N LEU A 456 27.62 -2.26 40.54
CA LEU A 456 27.88 -3.36 41.46
C LEU A 456 26.66 -3.65 42.37
N GLY A 457 25.47 -3.17 41.98
CA GLY A 457 24.20 -3.41 42.66
C GLY A 457 23.89 -2.36 43.73
N THR A 458 24.76 -2.19 44.72
CA THR A 458 24.60 -1.16 45.76
C THR A 458 25.34 0.15 45.45
N ILE A 459 26.27 0.11 44.51
CA ILE A 459 27.18 1.20 44.19
C ILE A 459 27.52 1.20 42.70
N THR A 460 27.54 2.39 42.10
CA THR A 460 28.05 2.60 40.75
C THR A 460 29.46 3.16 40.80
N VAL A 461 30.41 2.41 40.26
CA VAL A 461 31.83 2.75 40.22
C VAL A 461 32.21 3.29 38.84
N ARG A 462 32.91 4.43 38.81
CA ARG A 462 33.59 4.95 37.62
C ARG A 462 35.09 4.89 37.85
N ALA A 463 35.82 4.13 37.04
CA ALA A 463 37.24 3.90 37.23
C ALA A 463 38.02 3.99 35.92
N GLU A 464 39.27 4.42 35.99
CA GLU A 464 40.18 4.47 34.85
C GLU A 464 40.80 3.10 34.60
N LEU A 465 40.79 2.64 33.35
CA LEU A 465 41.42 1.40 32.93
C LEU A 465 42.94 1.56 32.86
N VAL A 466 43.67 0.87 33.73
CA VAL A 466 45.14 0.91 33.78
C VAL A 466 45.76 -0.17 32.87
N SER A 467 45.19 -1.36 32.86
CA SER A 467 45.69 -2.48 32.05
C SER A 467 44.57 -3.44 31.64
N ILE A 468 44.76 -4.07 30.48
CA ILE A 468 43.90 -5.15 29.99
C ILE A 468 44.77 -6.42 29.92
N GLY A 469 44.36 -7.45 30.66
CA GLY A 469 45.00 -8.76 30.70
C GLY A 469 44.76 -9.58 29.43
N GLY A 470 45.79 -10.35 29.06
CA GLY A 470 45.88 -11.20 27.87
C GLY A 470 45.06 -12.47 27.95
#